data_AF-A0A1A2RKN7-F1
#
_entry.id   AF-A0A1A2RKN7-F1
#
_cell.length_a   1.000
_cell.length_b   1.000
_cell.length_c   1.000
_cell.angle_alpha   90.00
_cell.angle_beta   90.00
_cell.angle_gamma   90.00
#
_symmetry.space_group_name_H-M   'P 1'
#
loop_
_entity.id
_entity.type
_entity.pdbx_description
1 polymer ?
#
loop_
_entity_poly.entity_id
_entity_poly.type
_entity_poly.pdbx_seq_one_letter_code
_entity_poly.pdbx_strand_id
1 'polypeptide(L)'
;MTMSYQEQQMLHGATGRADILDLNARHNRAFSDGDRDGWIATFRHTGASYTRDGELFSDLRSAFDGGDGQRLVTVDHEISVDGINATQHCVAVLFAAMYGDTVLRATGVFHDLLIYERGGWYYTSRTLQWDSAPSRHPLVM
;
A
#
# COMPACT_ATOMS: atom_id res chain seq x y z
N MET A 1 34.95 15.32 5.71
CA MET A 1 34.70 14.69 4.40
C MET A 1 33.24 14.88 4.07
N THR A 2 32.93 15.60 3.00
CA THR A 2 31.58 15.76 2.47
C THR A 2 31.34 14.67 1.43
N MET A 3 30.19 13.99 1.49
CA MET A 3 29.79 13.04 0.44
C MET A 3 29.70 13.76 -0.89
N SER A 4 30.08 13.08 -1.97
CA SER A 4 29.80 13.51 -3.32
C SER A 4 28.29 13.51 -3.58
N TYR A 5 27.86 14.25 -4.59
CA TYR A 5 26.47 14.25 -5.03
C TYR A 5 25.97 12.84 -5.37
N GLN A 6 26.80 12.02 -6.00
CA GLN A 6 26.45 10.64 -6.36
C GLN A 6 26.23 9.77 -5.12
N GLU A 7 27.09 9.89 -4.10
CA GLU A 7 26.93 9.18 -2.83
C GLU A 7 25.68 9.65 -2.06
N GLN A 8 25.37 10.96 -2.09
CA GLN A 8 24.15 11.49 -1.49
C GLN A 8 22.89 10.97 -2.17
N GLN A 9 22.87 10.93 -3.51
CA GLN A 9 21.74 10.40 -4.27
C GLN A 9 21.56 8.90 -4.05
N MET A 10 22.65 8.14 -4.02
CA MET A 10 22.61 6.71 -3.70
C MET A 10 22.07 6.47 -2.29
N LEU A 11 22.51 7.26 -1.31
CA LEU A 11 22.00 7.18 0.06
C LEU A 11 20.50 7.53 0.13
N HIS A 12 20.08 8.63 -0.49
CA HIS A 12 18.66 9.03 -0.53
C HIS A 12 17.77 7.98 -1.20
N GLY A 13 18.23 7.38 -2.30
CA GLY A 13 17.51 6.29 -2.95
C GLY A 13 17.37 5.06 -2.04
N ALA A 14 18.45 4.67 -1.35
CA ALA A 14 18.44 3.52 -0.44
C ALA A 14 17.55 3.75 0.80
N THR A 15 17.68 4.91 1.44
CA THR A 15 16.85 5.26 2.62
C THR A 15 15.39 5.45 2.23
N GLY A 16 15.13 6.12 1.10
CA GLY A 16 13.77 6.30 0.59
C GLY A 16 13.08 4.97 0.30
N ARG A 17 13.79 4.02 -0.33
CA ARG A 17 13.25 2.68 -0.56
C ARG A 17 12.90 1.97 0.75
N ALA A 18 13.75 2.04 1.77
CA ALA A 18 13.47 1.43 3.07
C ALA A 18 12.24 2.03 3.74
N ASP A 19 12.13 3.37 3.77
CA ASP A 19 10.98 4.07 4.36
C ASP A 19 9.67 3.77 3.61
N ILE A 20 9.72 3.57 2.30
CA ILE A 20 8.55 3.16 1.50
C ILE A 20 8.11 1.73 1.84
N LEU A 21 9.04 0.82 2.10
CA LEU A 21 8.70 -0.52 2.59
C LEU A 21 8.03 -0.46 3.98
N ASP A 22 8.49 0.44 4.86
CA ASP A 22 7.84 0.67 6.15
C ASP A 22 6.46 1.32 6.00
N LEU A 23 6.27 2.22 5.02
CA LEU A 23 4.95 2.74 4.65
C LEU A 23 3.99 1.60 4.24
N ASN A 24 4.43 0.68 3.38
CA ASN A 24 3.63 -0.49 2.99
C ASN A 24 3.27 -1.35 4.21
N ALA A 25 4.24 -1.58 5.11
CA ALA A 25 4.01 -2.36 6.32
C ALA A 25 2.98 -1.70 7.25
N ARG A 26 3.04 -0.37 7.42
CA ARG A 26 2.04 0.41 8.19
C ARG A 26 0.66 0.34 7.55
N HIS A 27 0.57 0.54 6.23
CA HIS A 27 -0.67 0.44 5.46
C HIS A 27 -1.32 -0.94 5.62
N ASN A 28 -0.55 -2.01 5.40
CA ASN A 28 -1.05 -3.38 5.46
C ASN A 28 -1.50 -3.78 6.86
N ARG A 29 -0.79 -3.31 7.90
CA ARG A 29 -1.15 -3.55 9.29
C ARG A 29 -2.44 -2.83 9.65
N ALA A 30 -2.55 -1.53 9.32
CA ALA A 30 -3.77 -0.76 9.56
C ALA A 30 -4.98 -1.37 8.83
N PHE A 31 -4.80 -1.80 7.59
CA PHE A 31 -5.80 -2.57 6.86
C PHE A 31 -6.21 -3.85 7.60
N SER A 32 -5.24 -4.66 8.01
CA SER A 32 -5.51 -5.97 8.64
C SER A 32 -6.16 -5.83 10.03
N ASP A 33 -5.80 -4.78 10.76
CA ASP A 33 -6.30 -4.51 12.12
C ASP A 33 -7.67 -3.81 12.11
N GLY A 34 -8.19 -3.44 10.93
CA GLY A 34 -9.43 -2.66 10.83
C GLY A 34 -9.27 -1.18 11.24
N ASP A 35 -8.03 -0.69 11.33
CA ASP A 35 -7.71 0.70 11.68
C ASP A 35 -7.83 1.60 10.46
N ARG A 36 -9.04 2.08 10.22
CA ARG A 36 -9.35 2.99 9.11
C ARG A 36 -8.55 4.29 9.19
N ASP A 37 -8.41 4.89 10.37
CA ASP A 37 -7.76 6.20 10.47
C ASP A 37 -6.23 6.08 10.31
N GLY A 38 -5.62 5.02 10.84
CA GLY A 38 -4.22 4.69 10.56
C GLY A 38 -3.97 4.34 9.08
N TRP A 39 -4.92 3.70 8.42
CA TRP A 39 -4.86 3.43 6.98
C TRP A 39 -4.88 4.73 6.17
N ILE A 40 -5.84 5.64 6.46
CA ILE A 40 -5.92 6.96 5.82
C ILE A 40 -4.64 7.77 6.06
N ALA A 41 -4.02 7.66 7.23
CA ALA A 41 -2.79 8.38 7.56
C ALA A 41 -1.57 7.96 6.72
N THR A 42 -1.65 6.89 5.94
CA THR A 42 -0.61 6.50 4.96
C THR A 42 -0.69 7.26 3.64
N PHE A 43 -1.78 7.98 3.42
CA PHE A 43 -1.97 8.84 2.26
C PHE A 43 -1.57 10.28 2.58
N ARG A 44 -1.18 11.02 1.55
CA ARG A 44 -0.90 12.45 1.70
C ARG A 44 -2.16 13.18 2.19
N HIS A 45 -1.97 14.26 2.93
CA HIS A 45 -3.08 14.91 3.63
C HIS A 45 -4.18 15.47 2.70
N THR A 46 -3.81 15.89 1.49
CA THR A 46 -4.73 16.52 0.53
C THR A 46 -4.49 16.02 -0.89
N GLY A 47 -5.58 15.74 -1.61
CA GLY A 47 -5.51 15.31 -3.01
C GLY A 47 -4.96 13.90 -3.21
N ALA A 48 -5.00 13.08 -2.17
CA ALA A 48 -4.74 11.65 -2.31
C ALA A 48 -5.91 10.95 -3.01
N SER A 49 -5.61 9.91 -3.79
CA SER A 49 -6.64 9.05 -4.39
C SER A 49 -6.37 7.57 -4.14
N TYR A 50 -7.45 6.81 -4.09
CA TYR A 50 -7.40 5.36 -4.09
C TYR A 50 -8.30 4.83 -5.19
N THR A 51 -7.81 3.87 -5.96
CA THR A 51 -8.57 3.20 -7.01
C THR A 51 -8.54 1.70 -6.73
N ARG A 52 -9.69 1.02 -6.80
CA ARG A 52 -9.76 -0.45 -6.70
C ARG A 52 -10.64 -0.99 -7.81
N ASP A 53 -10.09 -1.91 -8.61
CA ASP A 53 -10.78 -2.55 -9.74
C ASP A 53 -11.48 -1.55 -10.69
N GLY A 54 -10.83 -0.42 -10.95
CA GLY A 54 -11.34 0.66 -11.80
C GLY A 54 -12.30 1.65 -11.11
N GLU A 55 -12.72 1.39 -9.87
CA GLU A 55 -13.52 2.33 -9.08
C GLU A 55 -12.60 3.35 -8.38
N LEU A 56 -12.81 4.64 -8.67
CA LEU A 56 -12.09 5.75 -8.03
C LEU A 56 -12.80 6.20 -6.76
N PHE A 57 -12.07 6.20 -5.64
CA PHE A 57 -12.53 6.70 -4.36
C PHE A 57 -11.94 8.09 -4.10
N SER A 58 -12.77 9.12 -4.20
CA SER A 58 -12.40 10.51 -3.85
C SER A 58 -12.46 10.79 -2.34
N ASP A 59 -13.22 9.99 -1.61
CA ASP A 59 -13.17 9.92 -0.14
C ASP A 59 -12.47 8.62 0.28
N LEU A 60 -11.28 8.73 0.84
CA LEU A 60 -10.53 7.57 1.32
C LEU A 60 -11.29 6.78 2.40
N ARG A 61 -12.20 7.41 3.14
CA ARG A 61 -13.00 6.69 4.15
C ARG A 61 -13.94 5.67 3.53
N SER A 62 -14.43 5.91 2.31
CA SER A 62 -15.33 4.99 1.61
C SER A 62 -14.59 3.86 0.89
N ALA A 63 -13.29 4.04 0.62
CA ALA A 63 -12.43 3.01 0.05
C ALA A 63 -12.14 1.86 1.03
N PHE A 64 -12.08 2.17 2.33
CA PHE A 64 -11.61 1.25 3.37
C PHE A 64 -12.54 0.04 3.55
N ASP A 65 -11.99 -1.16 3.34
CA ASP A 65 -12.65 -2.46 3.52
C ASP A 65 -11.76 -3.48 4.29
N GLY A 66 -10.82 -2.96 5.08
CA GLY A 66 -9.95 -3.74 5.95
C GLY A 66 -10.65 -4.26 7.21
N GLY A 67 -9.97 -5.13 7.96
CA GLY A 67 -10.48 -5.80 9.15
C GLY A 67 -11.07 -7.19 8.86
N ASP A 68 -12.03 -7.62 9.68
CA ASP A 68 -12.77 -8.89 9.53
C ASP A 68 -11.88 -10.14 9.41
N GLY A 69 -10.78 -10.16 10.16
CA GLY A 69 -9.82 -11.28 10.15
C GLY A 69 -9.04 -11.42 8.84
N GLN A 70 -9.05 -10.38 8.00
CA GLN A 70 -8.25 -10.32 6.79
C GLN A 70 -6.80 -9.96 7.11
N ARG A 71 -5.87 -10.50 6.33
CA ARG A 71 -4.45 -10.17 6.41
C ARG A 71 -3.95 -9.78 5.03
N LEU A 72 -3.64 -8.50 4.85
CA LEU A 72 -3.01 -8.00 3.63
C LEU A 72 -1.49 -8.08 3.77
N VAL A 73 -0.83 -8.59 2.74
CA VAL A 73 0.63 -8.62 2.60
C VAL A 73 1.00 -8.09 1.23
N THR A 74 2.02 -7.25 1.16
CA THR A 74 2.62 -6.82 -0.11
C THR A 74 3.98 -7.47 -0.29
N VAL A 75 4.26 -7.95 -1.49
CA VAL A 75 5.52 -8.60 -1.89
C VAL A 75 5.94 -8.12 -3.28
N ASP A 76 7.09 -8.55 -3.76
CA ASP A 76 7.57 -8.25 -5.12
C ASP A 76 7.65 -6.74 -5.43
N HIS A 77 8.31 -5.98 -4.54
CA HIS A 77 8.39 -4.52 -4.65
C HIS A 77 9.46 -4.06 -5.66
N GLU A 78 8.98 -3.43 -6.72
CA GLU A 78 9.76 -2.55 -7.58
C GLU A 78 9.53 -1.10 -7.14
N ILE A 79 10.58 -0.40 -6.70
CA ILE A 79 10.50 0.97 -6.17
C ILE A 79 11.55 1.82 -6.88
N SER A 80 11.11 2.95 -7.45
CA SER A 80 11.99 3.97 -8.04
C SER A 80 11.82 5.28 -7.28
N VAL A 81 12.92 5.81 -6.72
CA VAL A 81 12.94 7.08 -5.98
C VAL A 81 13.63 8.14 -6.83
N ASP A 82 12.94 9.26 -7.05
CA ASP A 82 13.44 10.45 -7.75
C ASP A 82 13.22 11.70 -6.89
N GLY A 83 14.25 12.05 -6.12
CA GLY A 83 14.22 13.14 -5.16
C GLY A 83 13.13 12.92 -4.10
N ILE A 84 12.11 13.78 -4.12
CA ILE A 84 10.97 13.71 -3.18
C ILE A 84 9.78 12.93 -3.75
N ASN A 85 9.87 12.43 -4.98
CA ASN A 85 8.82 11.62 -5.59
C ASN A 85 9.30 10.17 -5.69
N ALA A 86 8.36 9.23 -5.69
CA ALA A 86 8.67 7.85 -5.99
C ALA A 86 7.52 7.17 -6.71
N THR A 87 7.83 6.11 -7.42
CA THR A 87 6.86 5.16 -7.95
C THR A 87 7.09 3.80 -7.31
N GLN A 88 6.01 3.05 -7.12
CA GLN A 88 6.09 1.66 -6.68
C GLN A 88 5.13 0.79 -7.48
N HIS A 89 5.57 -0.42 -7.75
CA HIS A 89 4.75 -1.52 -8.20
C HIS A 89 5.02 -2.73 -7.27
N CYS A 90 3.96 -3.37 -6.79
CA CYS A 90 4.10 -4.55 -5.93
C CYS A 90 2.87 -5.45 -5.98
N VAL A 91 3.06 -6.73 -5.67
CA VAL A 91 1.97 -7.71 -5.56
C VAL A 91 1.28 -7.60 -4.20
N ALA A 92 -0.04 -7.59 -4.20
CA ALA A 92 -0.91 -7.73 -3.04
C ALA A 92 -1.34 -9.19 -2.86
N VAL A 93 -1.23 -9.71 -1.65
CA VAL A 93 -1.72 -11.03 -1.26
C VAL A 93 -2.65 -10.85 -0.07
N LEU A 94 -3.92 -11.24 -0.24
CA LEU A 94 -4.95 -11.12 0.78
C LEU A 94 -5.30 -12.49 1.31
N PHE A 95 -5.07 -12.70 2.61
CA PHE A 95 -5.57 -13.86 3.34
C PHE A 95 -6.82 -13.49 4.13
N ALA A 96 -7.66 -14.47 4.43
CA ALA A 96 -8.79 -14.32 5.32
C ALA A 96 -8.99 -15.59 6.16
N ALA A 97 -9.59 -15.44 7.34
CA ALA A 97 -10.06 -16.57 8.11
C ALA A 97 -11.40 -17.08 7.53
N MET A 98 -11.47 -18.35 7.13
CA MET A 98 -12.71 -19.06 6.80
C MET A 98 -12.83 -20.29 7.67
N TYR A 99 -13.93 -20.39 8.43
CA TYR A 99 -14.24 -21.54 9.29
C TYR A 99 -13.11 -21.95 10.27
N GLY A 100 -12.28 -20.98 10.70
CA GLY A 100 -11.15 -21.22 11.61
C GLY A 100 -9.80 -21.45 10.91
N ASP A 101 -9.79 -21.66 9.59
CA ASP A 101 -8.57 -21.80 8.79
C ASP A 101 -8.18 -20.50 8.12
N THR A 102 -6.87 -20.29 7.92
CA THR A 102 -6.35 -19.17 7.12
C THR A 102 -6.26 -19.60 5.66
N VAL A 103 -6.99 -18.92 4.77
CA VAL A 103 -7.01 -19.21 3.34
C VAL A 103 -6.54 -18.01 2.52
N LEU A 104 -5.92 -18.28 1.38
CA LEU A 104 -5.66 -17.26 0.36
C LEU A 104 -7.00 -16.83 -0.25
N ARG A 105 -7.33 -15.55 -0.14
CA ARG A 105 -8.59 -14.97 -0.63
C ARG A 105 -8.45 -14.37 -2.02
N ALA A 106 -7.39 -13.60 -2.26
CA ALA A 106 -7.12 -12.97 -3.55
C ALA A 106 -5.63 -12.60 -3.69
N THR A 107 -5.19 -12.50 -4.94
CA THR A 107 -3.95 -11.85 -5.35
C THR A 107 -4.26 -10.67 -6.25
N GLY A 108 -3.39 -9.68 -6.25
CA GLY A 108 -3.54 -8.50 -7.09
C GLY A 108 -2.26 -7.70 -7.16
N VAL A 109 -2.36 -6.54 -7.79
CA VAL A 109 -1.23 -5.66 -8.06
C VAL A 109 -1.56 -4.25 -7.60
N PHE A 110 -0.58 -3.62 -6.93
CA PHE A 110 -0.59 -2.20 -6.66
C PHE A 110 0.29 -1.44 -7.64
N HIS A 111 -0.22 -0.30 -8.10
CA HIS A 111 0.54 0.75 -8.78
C HIS A 111 0.40 2.06 -8.00
N ASP A 112 1.53 2.62 -7.59
CA ASP A 112 1.58 3.70 -6.62
C ASP A 112 2.39 4.89 -7.12
N LEU A 113 1.91 6.08 -6.77
CA LEU A 113 2.68 7.32 -6.79
C LEU A 113 2.85 7.78 -5.34
N LEU A 114 4.06 8.19 -4.98
CA LEU A 114 4.42 8.55 -3.62
C LEU A 114 5.15 9.88 -3.56
N ILE A 115 5.02 10.55 -2.41
CA ILE A 115 5.71 11.81 -2.13
C ILE A 115 6.34 11.76 -0.73
N TYR A 116 7.55 12.29 -0.62
CA TYR A 116 8.18 12.61 0.65
C TYR A 116 7.77 14.02 1.08
N GLU A 117 6.96 14.14 2.12
CA GLU A 117 6.59 15.41 2.71
C GLU A 117 6.57 15.29 4.24
N ARG A 118 6.79 16.39 4.98
CA ARG A 118 6.67 16.41 6.45
C ARG A 118 7.47 15.32 7.19
N GLY A 119 8.61 14.90 6.62
CA GLY A 119 9.51 13.92 7.24
C GLY A 119 9.16 12.45 6.99
N GLY A 120 8.24 12.12 6.07
CA GLY A 120 7.92 10.74 5.72
C GLY A 120 7.37 10.57 4.31
N TRP A 121 7.31 9.32 3.85
CA TRP A 121 6.68 8.95 2.59
C TRP A 121 5.18 8.71 2.77
N TYR A 122 4.40 9.14 1.78
CA TYR A 122 2.95 8.98 1.72
C TYR A 122 2.50 8.63 0.31
N TYR A 123 1.40 7.90 0.19
CA TYR A 123 0.74 7.68 -1.10
C TYR A 123 0.08 8.97 -1.58
N THR A 124 0.41 9.41 -2.80
CA THR A 124 -0.37 10.41 -3.53
C THR A 124 -1.50 9.74 -4.29
N SER A 125 -1.25 8.56 -4.86
CA SER A 125 -2.28 7.68 -5.40
C SER A 125 -1.87 6.23 -5.20
N ARG A 126 -2.84 5.37 -4.91
CA ARG A 126 -2.66 3.91 -4.85
C ARG A 126 -3.77 3.24 -5.65
N THR A 127 -3.39 2.47 -6.66
CA THR A 127 -4.32 1.74 -7.52
C THR A 127 -4.15 0.24 -7.28
N LEU A 128 -5.22 -0.43 -6.86
CA LEU A 128 -5.29 -1.86 -6.67
C LEU A 128 -6.09 -2.50 -7.79
N GLN A 129 -5.50 -3.49 -8.45
CA GLN A 129 -6.21 -4.38 -9.36
C GLN A 129 -6.12 -5.80 -8.81
N TRP A 130 -7.24 -6.40 -8.45
CA TRP A 130 -7.25 -7.83 -8.11
C TRP A 130 -7.18 -8.67 -9.39
N ASP A 131 -6.44 -9.77 -9.36
CA ASP A 131 -6.37 -10.76 -10.46
C ASP A 131 -7.69 -11.51 -10.60
N SER A 132 -8.39 -11.66 -9.47
CA SER A 132 -9.74 -12.20 -9.37
C SER A 132 -10.42 -11.44 -8.24
N ALA A 133 -11.51 -10.73 -8.54
CA ALA A 133 -12.19 -9.92 -7.54
C ALA A 133 -12.62 -10.81 -6.36
N PRO A 134 -12.18 -10.51 -5.11
CA PRO A 134 -12.52 -11.34 -3.96
C PRO A 134 -14.04 -11.34 -3.76
N SER A 135 -14.66 -12.52 -3.85
CA SER A 135 -16.10 -12.63 -3.55
C SER A 135 -16.36 -12.23 -2.10
N ARG A 136 -17.37 -11.38 -1.87
CA ARG A 136 -17.87 -11.06 -0.52
C ARG A 136 -18.69 -12.18 0.11
N HIS A 137 -19.02 -13.21 -0.66
CA HIS A 137 -19.75 -14.37 -0.19
C HIS A 137 -18.78 -15.49 0.13
N PRO A 138 -18.89 -16.15 1.30
CA PRO A 138 -18.23 -17.43 1.50
C PRO A 138 -18.71 -18.35 0.38
N LEU A 139 -17.78 -19.01 -0.30
CA LEU A 139 -18.14 -20.07 -1.22
C LEU A 139 -18.91 -21.11 -0.40
N VAL A 140 -20.21 -21.20 -0.65
CA VAL A 140 -21.01 -22.33 -0.20
C VAL A 140 -20.53 -23.50 -1.07
N MET A 141 -19.69 -24.34 -0.50
CA MET A 141 -19.56 -25.73 -0.95
C MET A 141 -20.52 -26.58 -0.14
#